data_AF-A0A1F8NL14-F1
#
_entry.id   AF-A0A1F8NL14-F1
#
_cell.length_a   1.000
_cell.length_b   1.000
_cell.length_c   1.000
_cell.angle_alpha   90.00
_cell.angle_beta   90.00
_cell.angle_gamma   90.00
#
_symmetry.space_group_name_H-M   'P 1'
#
loop_
_entity.id
_entity.type
_entity.pdbx_description
1 polymer ?
#
loop_
_entity_poly.entity_id
_entity_poly.type
_entity_poly.pdbx_seq_one_letter_code
_entity_poly.pdbx_strand_id
1 'polypeptide(L)'
;MNSRTPLANSVRYHAGKWETLGTEVIVETPVTLTANGNIWMTFMCTPTELEALEAGFNYNEGVIKSKEEIELVKVCSTDDNVDIWIKSAMQQPQKWRRTSGCTSGTTAVTLDQIHPELKDDHLLTPQMVQALIKTLAKALVCIAVWMCYSARSVTDNILVIIPPIAYFVAAGFEHSIANMYLIPVSLLIKYMEDTSFFQAIDKTAADFSHVTWGNFFIANLLPVIIGNIIGGGIWSDWFIGSCTRANRKLKTVI
;
A
#
# COMPACT_ATOMS: atom_id res chain seq x y z
N MET A 1 -13.75 -23.00 -7.15
CA MET A 1 -12.88 -21.95 -6.62
C MET A 1 -12.94 -22.04 -5.10
N ASN A 2 -12.08 -22.88 -4.51
CA ASN A 2 -11.91 -22.96 -3.05
C ASN A 2 -10.75 -22.03 -2.69
N SER A 3 -11.02 -20.77 -2.36
CA SER A 3 -10.00 -19.88 -1.83
C SER A 3 -9.62 -20.36 -0.43
N ARG A 4 -8.45 -21.01 -0.30
CA ARG A 4 -7.85 -21.42 0.97
C ARG A 4 -7.19 -20.22 1.69
N THR A 5 -7.75 -19.03 1.59
CA THR A 5 -7.21 -17.86 2.28
C THR A 5 -7.57 -17.97 3.76
N PRO A 6 -6.60 -17.99 4.69
CA PRO A 6 -6.92 -18.03 6.11
C PRO A 6 -7.69 -16.76 6.47
N LEU A 7 -8.90 -16.93 7.02
CA LEU A 7 -9.66 -15.83 7.60
C LEU A 7 -8.95 -15.42 8.88
N ALA A 8 -8.28 -14.27 8.86
CA ALA A 8 -7.72 -13.69 10.06
C ALA A 8 -8.82 -12.88 10.77
N ASN A 9 -8.99 -13.12 12.06
CA ASN A 9 -9.76 -12.23 12.92
C ASN A 9 -8.98 -10.92 13.06
N SER A 10 -9.21 -9.99 12.15
CA SER A 10 -8.65 -8.65 12.22
C SER A 10 -9.49 -7.79 13.16
N VAL A 11 -8.85 -6.95 13.96
CA VAL A 11 -9.56 -5.96 14.78
C VAL A 11 -9.35 -4.59 14.15
N ARG A 12 -10.42 -4.02 13.60
CA ARG A 12 -10.42 -2.68 13.01
C ARG A 12 -10.73 -1.66 14.11
N TYR A 13 -9.87 -0.66 14.25
CA TYR A 13 -10.14 0.49 15.11
C TYR A 13 -10.61 1.69 14.28
N HIS A 14 -11.88 2.07 14.41
CA HIS A 14 -12.49 3.19 13.69
C HIS A 14 -13.27 4.07 14.65
N ALA A 15 -13.03 5.38 14.61
CA ALA A 15 -13.76 6.40 15.40
C ALA A 15 -13.92 6.07 16.89
N GLY A 16 -12.89 5.54 17.55
CA GLY A 16 -12.93 5.23 18.98
C GLY A 16 -13.48 3.83 19.33
N LYS A 17 -13.92 3.06 18.34
CA LYS A 17 -14.51 1.73 18.53
C LYS A 17 -13.67 0.64 17.88
N TRP A 18 -13.69 -0.52 18.51
CA TRP A 18 -13.10 -1.74 17.99
C TRP A 18 -14.18 -2.60 17.35
N GLU A 19 -13.92 -3.04 16.12
CA GLU A 19 -14.79 -3.93 15.36
C GLU A 19 -13.97 -5.14 14.92
N THR A 20 -14.43 -6.34 15.23
CA THR A 20 -13.79 -7.57 14.75
C THR A 20 -14.33 -7.90 13.37
N LEU A 21 -13.44 -7.97 12.40
CA LEU A 21 -13.76 -8.30 11.03
C LEU A 21 -13.00 -9.56 10.63
N GLY A 22 -13.72 -10.53 10.08
CA GLY A 22 -13.11 -11.62 9.32
C GLY A 22 -12.59 -11.05 8.01
N THR A 23 -11.31 -10.72 7.96
CA THR A 23 -10.67 -10.23 6.75
C THR A 23 -9.89 -11.38 6.15
N GLU A 24 -10.07 -11.62 4.85
CA GLU A 24 -9.14 -12.45 4.11
C GLU A 24 -7.80 -11.74 4.08
N VAL A 25 -6.84 -12.26 4.82
CA VAL A 25 -5.48 -11.71 4.85
C VAL A 25 -4.65 -12.49 3.85
N ILE A 26 -4.08 -11.76 2.91
CA ILE A 26 -3.04 -12.24 2.02
C ILE A 26 -1.82 -12.55 2.89
N VAL A 27 -1.56 -13.84 3.14
CA VAL A 27 -0.43 -14.30 3.94
C VAL A 27 0.70 -14.67 3.00
N GLU A 28 1.80 -13.93 3.10
CA GLU A 28 3.05 -14.22 2.40
C GLU A 28 3.78 -15.37 3.11
N THR A 29 3.84 -16.54 2.46
CA THR A 29 4.59 -17.72 2.92
C THR A 29 5.75 -18.00 1.98
N PRO A 30 6.87 -18.55 2.50
CA PRO A 30 7.94 -19.04 1.65
C PRO A 30 7.44 -20.24 0.83
N VAL A 31 7.47 -20.12 -0.49
CA VAL A 31 7.14 -21.20 -1.43
C VAL A 31 8.37 -21.48 -2.29
N THR A 32 8.89 -22.69 -2.16
CA THR A 32 10.03 -23.17 -2.94
C THR A 32 9.57 -23.74 -4.27
N LEU A 33 10.21 -23.29 -5.35
CA LEU A 33 10.05 -23.79 -6.70
C LEU A 33 11.17 -24.79 -6.96
N THR A 34 10.81 -26.02 -7.31
CA THR A 34 11.74 -27.12 -7.55
C THR A 34 11.48 -27.70 -8.92
N ALA A 35 12.53 -27.85 -9.72
CA ALA A 35 12.40 -28.36 -11.08
C ALA A 35 13.36 -29.53 -11.34
N ASN A 36 12.81 -30.67 -11.77
CA ASN A 36 13.50 -31.96 -11.91
C ASN A 36 14.32 -32.35 -10.64
N GLY A 37 13.75 -32.08 -9.46
CA GLY A 37 14.36 -32.41 -8.16
C GLY A 37 15.43 -31.43 -7.68
N ASN A 38 15.69 -30.33 -8.40
CA ASN A 38 16.63 -29.29 -7.96
C ASN A 38 15.87 -28.05 -7.49
N ILE A 39 16.28 -27.48 -6.36
CA ILE A 39 15.70 -26.24 -5.83
C ILE A 39 16.13 -25.08 -6.71
N TRP A 40 15.15 -24.34 -7.23
CA TRP A 40 15.36 -23.25 -8.15
C TRP A 40 15.21 -21.90 -7.49
N MET A 41 14.22 -21.67 -6.64
CA MET A 41 14.08 -20.40 -5.91
C MET A 41 13.03 -20.53 -4.81
N THR A 42 13.09 -19.69 -3.78
CA THR A 42 12.00 -19.54 -2.82
C THR A 42 11.38 -18.15 -2.96
N PHE A 43 10.08 -18.09 -3.25
CA PHE A 43 9.29 -16.86 -3.24
C PHE A 43 8.68 -16.63 -1.86
N MET A 44 8.58 -15.38 -1.44
CA MET A 44 7.51 -15.01 -0.51
C MET A 44 6.32 -14.70 -1.40
N CYS A 45 5.29 -15.54 -1.34
CA CYS A 45 4.04 -15.32 -2.04
C CYS A 45 2.87 -15.84 -1.21
N THR A 46 1.67 -15.37 -1.55
CA THR A 46 0.44 -16.03 -1.08
C THR A 46 0.27 -17.34 -1.84
N PRO A 47 0.01 -18.48 -1.16
CA PRO A 47 0.02 -19.81 -1.77
C PRO A 47 -1.27 -20.09 -2.54
N THR A 48 -1.57 -19.23 -3.51
CA THR A 48 -2.73 -19.31 -4.41
C THR A 48 -2.23 -19.56 -5.82
N GLU A 49 -2.84 -20.52 -6.52
CA GLU A 49 -2.50 -20.85 -7.92
C GLU A 49 -1.00 -21.20 -8.12
N LEU A 50 -0.44 -21.96 -7.17
CA LEU A 50 0.99 -22.32 -7.13
C LEU A 50 1.48 -23.06 -8.38
N GLU A 51 0.63 -23.89 -9.00
CA GLU A 51 0.96 -24.56 -10.26
C GLU A 51 1.14 -23.57 -11.41
N ALA A 52 0.32 -22.52 -11.44
CA ALA A 52 0.43 -21.46 -12.44
C ALA A 52 1.65 -20.57 -12.18
N LEU A 53 1.99 -20.31 -10.91
CA LEU A 53 3.21 -19.60 -10.54
C LEU A 53 4.46 -20.34 -11.02
N GLU A 54 4.56 -21.64 -10.75
CA GLU A 54 5.69 -22.48 -11.17
C GLU A 54 5.81 -22.55 -12.69
N ALA A 55 4.72 -22.88 -13.40
CA ALA A 55 4.73 -22.96 -14.86
C ALA A 55 5.03 -21.59 -15.51
N GLY A 56 4.45 -20.51 -14.97
CA GLY A 56 4.70 -19.14 -15.43
C GLY A 56 6.14 -18.69 -15.22
N PHE A 57 6.74 -19.04 -14.07
CA PHE A 57 8.15 -18.76 -13.79
C PHE A 57 9.07 -19.43 -14.80
N ASN A 58 8.90 -20.73 -15.03
CA ASN A 58 9.70 -21.49 -15.98
C ASN A 58 9.52 -20.99 -17.43
N TYR A 59 8.32 -20.56 -17.81
CA TYR A 59 8.08 -19.94 -19.12
C TYR A 59 8.79 -18.60 -19.26
N ASN A 60 8.72 -17.76 -18.22
CA ASN A 60 9.34 -16.43 -18.22
C ASN A 60 10.87 -16.49 -18.24
N GLU A 61 11.48 -17.44 -17.53
CA GLU A 61 12.94 -17.67 -17.58
C GLU A 61 13.40 -18.37 -18.87
N GLY A 62 12.47 -18.71 -19.77
CA GLY A 62 12.77 -19.35 -21.05
C GLY A 62 13.19 -20.81 -20.93
N VAL A 63 12.90 -21.44 -19.79
CA VAL A 63 13.20 -22.83 -19.49
C VAL A 63 12.23 -23.76 -20.21
N ILE A 64 10.96 -23.37 -20.26
CA ILE A 64 9.94 -24.01 -21.11
C ILE A 64 9.46 -23.00 -22.15
N LYS A 65 9.17 -23.45 -23.36
CA LYS A 65 8.57 -22.60 -24.41
C LYS A 65 7.09 -22.91 -24.60
N SER A 66 6.66 -24.06 -24.13
CA SER A 66 5.34 -24.61 -24.39
C SER A 66 4.90 -25.52 -23.24
N LYS A 67 3.57 -25.67 -23.06
CA LYS A 67 3.01 -26.47 -21.95
C LYS A 67 3.32 -27.96 -22.12
N GLU A 68 3.55 -28.40 -23.35
CA GLU A 68 3.79 -29.78 -23.76
C GLU A 68 5.13 -30.33 -23.24
N GLU A 69 6.04 -29.43 -22.85
CA GLU A 69 7.34 -29.75 -22.24
C GLU A 69 7.22 -30.15 -20.77
N ILE A 70 6.10 -29.80 -20.12
CA ILE A 70 5.81 -30.14 -18.74
C ILE A 70 5.27 -31.58 -18.67
N GLU A 71 5.93 -32.42 -17.88
CA GLU A 71 5.49 -33.78 -17.57
C GLU A 71 4.54 -33.79 -16.37
N LEU A 72 4.87 -33.04 -15.32
CA LEU A 72 4.08 -32.95 -14.10
C LEU A 72 4.33 -31.62 -13.40
N VAL A 73 3.28 -31.00 -12.86
CA VAL A 73 3.40 -29.97 -11.81
C VAL A 73 2.65 -30.50 -10.60
N LYS A 74 3.27 -30.44 -9.42
CA LYS A 74 2.66 -30.92 -8.19
C LYS A 74 2.98 -29.98 -7.04
N VAL A 75 1.94 -29.52 -6.38
CA VAL A 75 2.05 -28.77 -5.12
C VAL A 75 2.18 -29.73 -3.94
N CYS A 76 3.10 -29.45 -3.03
CA CYS A 76 3.23 -30.16 -1.76
C CYS A 76 1.97 -29.98 -0.90
N SER A 77 1.61 -30.95 -0.06
CA SER A 77 0.42 -30.88 0.80
C SER A 77 0.44 -29.72 1.80
N THR A 78 1.63 -29.18 2.07
CA THR A 78 1.90 -28.05 2.96
C THR A 78 1.91 -26.70 2.24
N ASP A 79 1.64 -26.66 0.93
CA ASP A 79 1.61 -25.46 0.09
C ASP A 79 2.91 -24.61 0.15
N ASP A 80 4.04 -25.22 0.55
CA ASP A 80 5.37 -24.60 0.77
C ASP A 80 6.40 -24.98 -0.31
N ASN A 81 6.10 -25.97 -1.15
CA ASN A 81 6.94 -26.38 -2.27
C ASN A 81 6.09 -26.76 -3.48
N VAL A 82 6.56 -26.39 -4.66
CA VAL A 82 5.99 -26.78 -5.95
C VAL A 82 7.05 -27.50 -6.76
N ASP A 83 6.77 -28.74 -7.15
CA ASP A 83 7.65 -29.54 -7.98
C ASP A 83 7.15 -29.54 -9.43
N ILE A 84 8.02 -29.15 -10.37
CA ILE A 84 7.80 -29.31 -11.81
C ILE A 84 8.77 -30.32 -12.41
N TRP A 85 8.24 -31.25 -13.21
CA TRP A 85 9.01 -32.18 -14.02
C TRP A 85 8.90 -31.78 -15.48
N ILE A 86 10.04 -31.60 -16.13
CA ILE A 86 10.17 -31.11 -17.51
C ILE A 86 11.00 -32.11 -18.30
N LYS A 87 10.55 -32.43 -19.52
CA LYS A 87 11.14 -33.48 -20.38
C LYS A 87 12.56 -33.18 -20.87
N SER A 88 12.99 -31.92 -20.82
CA SER A 88 14.28 -31.45 -21.33
C SER A 88 15.37 -31.46 -20.24
N ALA A 89 16.61 -31.82 -20.61
CA ALA A 89 17.76 -31.71 -19.73
C ALA A 89 18.05 -30.24 -19.41
N MET A 90 17.99 -29.86 -18.14
CA MET A 90 18.02 -28.46 -17.72
C MET A 90 19.40 -28.01 -17.26
N GLN A 91 19.75 -26.76 -17.58
CA GLN A 91 20.83 -26.02 -16.94
C GLN A 91 20.20 -24.95 -16.04
N GLN A 92 20.62 -24.89 -14.79
CA GLN A 92 20.21 -23.84 -13.87
C GLN A 92 20.64 -22.46 -14.44
N PRO A 93 19.78 -21.44 -14.40
CA PRO A 93 20.12 -20.13 -14.96
C PRO A 93 21.35 -19.54 -14.25
N GLN A 94 22.38 -19.14 -15.03
CA GLN A 94 23.58 -18.51 -14.48
C GLN A 94 23.38 -17.02 -14.11
N LYS A 95 22.32 -16.38 -14.63
CA LYS A 95 22.07 -14.94 -14.46
C LYS A 95 20.72 -14.70 -13.82
N TRP A 96 20.73 -14.57 -12.50
CA TRP A 96 19.54 -14.35 -11.69
C TRP A 96 19.10 -12.89 -11.78
N ARG A 97 17.86 -12.65 -12.23
CA ARG A 97 17.21 -11.36 -12.04
C ARG A 97 16.60 -11.34 -10.65
N ARG A 98 17.22 -10.60 -9.73
CA ARG A 98 16.63 -10.32 -8.40
C ARG A 98 15.29 -9.62 -8.61
N THR A 99 14.20 -10.22 -8.15
CA THR A 99 12.91 -9.53 -8.11
C THR A 99 13.00 -8.44 -7.04
N SER A 100 12.62 -7.22 -7.42
CA SER A 100 12.57 -6.05 -6.56
C SER A 100 11.34 -6.14 -5.63
N GLY A 101 11.39 -7.04 -4.65
CA GLY A 101 10.46 -7.09 -3.53
C GLY A 101 11.14 -6.64 -2.25
N CYS A 102 10.37 -6.14 -1.27
CA CYS A 102 10.87 -5.72 0.05
C CYS A 102 11.65 -6.82 0.79
N THR A 103 11.50 -8.07 0.39
CA THR A 103 12.10 -9.24 1.06
C THR A 103 13.26 -9.89 0.30
N SER A 104 13.70 -9.36 -0.87
CA SER A 104 14.83 -9.88 -1.69
C SER A 104 14.93 -11.41 -1.67
N GLY A 105 14.25 -12.12 -2.58
CA GLY A 105 14.20 -13.59 -2.65
C GLY A 105 15.46 -14.28 -2.12
N THR A 106 15.31 -14.94 -0.98
CA THR A 106 16.41 -15.56 -0.24
C THR A 106 16.66 -16.96 -0.80
N THR A 107 17.90 -17.24 -1.21
CA THR A 107 18.33 -18.59 -1.57
C THR A 107 18.28 -19.46 -0.32
N ALA A 108 17.37 -20.45 -0.32
CA ALA A 108 17.23 -21.50 0.70
C ALA A 108 17.15 -20.99 2.15
N VAL A 109 15.96 -20.57 2.57
CA VAL A 109 15.68 -20.38 4.00
C VAL A 109 15.14 -21.69 4.55
N THR A 110 15.84 -22.25 5.53
CA THR A 110 15.30 -23.31 6.40
C THR A 110 14.08 -22.76 7.15
N LEU A 111 12.94 -23.43 7.03
CA LEU A 111 11.63 -23.02 7.57
C LEU A 111 11.59 -22.81 9.10
N ASP A 112 12.64 -23.22 9.83
CA ASP A 112 12.71 -23.15 11.30
C ASP A 112 12.92 -21.74 11.88
N GLN A 113 13.07 -20.69 11.06
CA GLN A 113 13.40 -19.33 11.54
C GLN A 113 12.33 -18.25 11.34
N ILE A 114 11.13 -18.56 10.82
CA ILE A 114 10.10 -17.54 10.57
C ILE A 114 9.09 -17.48 11.72
N HIS A 115 9.57 -17.37 12.95
CA HIS A 115 8.77 -16.80 14.05
C HIS A 115 9.66 -15.75 14.72
N PRO A 116 9.83 -14.56 14.14
CA PRO A 116 10.36 -13.46 14.93
C PRO A 116 9.35 -13.21 16.05
N GLU A 117 9.63 -13.75 17.23
CA GLU A 117 9.03 -13.23 18.46
C GLU A 117 9.31 -11.73 18.45
N LEU A 118 8.27 -10.93 18.24
CA LEU A 118 8.31 -9.49 18.41
C LEU A 118 8.62 -9.20 19.88
N LYS A 119 9.91 -9.17 20.21
CA LYS A 119 10.43 -8.65 21.48
C LYS A 119 10.53 -7.13 21.35
N ASP A 120 9.37 -6.47 21.28
CA ASP A 120 9.32 -5.02 21.41
C ASP A 120 8.35 -4.68 22.54
N ASP A 121 8.90 -4.23 23.67
CA ASP A 121 8.15 -3.75 24.85
C ASP A 121 7.43 -2.41 24.57
N HIS A 122 7.57 -1.89 23.35
CA HIS A 122 6.92 -0.67 22.89
C HIS A 122 5.48 -0.95 22.43
N LEU A 123 4.54 -0.89 23.37
CA LEU A 123 3.10 -0.90 23.10
C LEU A 123 2.68 0.35 22.31
N LEU A 124 2.73 0.28 20.98
CA LEU A 124 2.15 1.28 20.11
C LEU A 124 0.62 1.14 20.11
N THR A 125 -0.07 2.08 20.76
CA THR A 125 -1.53 2.10 20.71
C THR A 125 -2.01 2.49 19.31
N PRO A 126 -3.15 1.97 18.81
CA PRO A 126 -3.71 2.36 17.52
C PRO A 126 -3.93 3.86 17.38
N GLN A 127 -4.20 4.56 18.49
CA GLN A 127 -4.34 6.01 18.55
C GLN A 127 -3.01 6.70 18.22
N MET A 128 -1.88 6.17 18.73
CA MET A 128 -0.54 6.67 18.38
C MET A 128 -0.22 6.42 16.91
N VAL A 129 -0.54 5.24 16.38
CA VAL A 129 -0.34 4.93 14.95
C VAL A 129 -1.18 5.87 14.07
N GLN A 130 -2.46 6.06 14.39
CA GLN A 130 -3.31 7.02 13.69
C GLN A 130 -2.76 8.46 13.80
N ALA A 131 -2.22 8.86 14.95
CA ALA A 131 -1.62 10.19 15.12
C ALA A 131 -0.36 10.38 14.26
N LEU A 132 0.49 9.34 14.14
CA LEU A 132 1.68 9.35 13.29
C LEU A 132 1.31 9.42 11.81
N ILE A 133 0.37 8.58 11.37
CA ILE A 133 -0.16 8.61 9.99
C ILE A 133 -0.76 9.98 9.67
N LYS A 134 -1.56 10.54 10.60
CA LYS A 134 -2.12 11.89 10.47
C LYS A 134 -1.05 12.98 10.46
N THR A 135 0.11 12.77 11.06
CA THR A 135 1.22 13.73 10.98
C THR A 135 1.93 13.64 9.64
N LEU A 136 2.17 12.43 9.13
CA LEU A 136 2.75 12.18 7.80
C LEU A 136 1.85 12.77 6.70
N ALA A 137 0.53 12.54 6.80
CA ALA A 137 -0.51 13.08 5.94
C ALA A 137 -0.36 14.59 5.66
N LYS A 138 -0.11 15.32 6.74
CA LYS A 138 -0.15 16.77 6.80
C LYS A 138 1.05 17.43 6.11
N ALA A 139 2.08 16.65 5.74
CA ALA A 139 3.28 17.13 5.06
C ALA A 139 3.33 16.75 3.56
N LEU A 140 2.53 15.79 3.10
CA LEU A 140 2.66 15.21 1.75
C LEU A 140 2.45 16.20 0.61
N VAL A 141 1.50 17.12 0.77
CA VAL A 141 1.26 18.17 -0.24
C VAL A 141 2.45 19.13 -0.31
N CYS A 142 3.03 19.49 0.84
CA CYS A 142 4.23 20.32 0.89
C CYS A 142 5.46 19.61 0.31
N ILE A 143 5.59 18.30 0.52
CA ILE A 143 6.63 17.46 -0.09
C ILE A 143 6.49 17.45 -1.63
N ALA A 144 5.27 17.28 -2.15
CA ALA A 144 5.00 17.29 -3.58
C ALA A 144 5.43 18.61 -4.24
N VAL A 145 5.01 19.74 -3.66
CA VAL A 145 5.38 21.08 -4.15
C VAL A 145 6.89 21.31 -4.01
N TRP A 146 7.50 20.85 -2.93
CA TRP A 146 8.94 20.99 -2.73
C TRP A 146 9.76 20.22 -3.77
N MET A 147 9.39 18.98 -4.06
CA MET A 147 10.07 18.19 -5.09
C MET A 147 9.94 18.83 -6.49
N CYS A 148 8.89 19.62 -6.74
CA CYS A 148 8.77 20.41 -7.97
C CYS A 148 9.81 21.54 -8.08
N TYR A 149 10.36 22.04 -6.96
CA TYR A 149 11.42 23.06 -7.02
C TYR A 149 12.75 22.52 -7.53
N SER A 150 12.98 21.20 -7.47
CA SER A 150 14.18 20.56 -8.02
C SER A 150 13.96 19.94 -9.40
N ALA A 151 12.72 19.94 -9.90
CA ALA A 151 12.35 19.47 -11.21
C ALA A 151 12.95 20.36 -12.31
N ARG A 152 13.40 19.75 -13.41
CA ARG A 152 14.03 20.47 -14.54
C ARG A 152 13.12 20.55 -15.76
N SER A 153 11.98 19.85 -15.74
CA SER A 153 11.01 19.81 -16.83
C SER A 153 9.58 19.72 -16.30
N VAL A 154 8.60 20.00 -17.18
CA VAL A 154 7.17 19.82 -16.85
C VAL A 154 6.85 18.35 -16.59
N THR A 155 7.49 17.43 -17.32
CA THR A 155 7.34 15.99 -17.08
C THR A 155 7.79 15.59 -15.68
N ASP A 156 8.92 16.12 -15.21
CA ASP A 156 9.40 15.87 -13.85
C ASP A 156 8.38 16.36 -12.81
N ASN A 157 7.83 17.57 -12.99
CA ASN A 157 6.78 18.10 -12.12
C ASN A 157 5.57 17.16 -12.05
N ILE A 158 5.09 16.67 -13.19
CA ILE A 158 3.95 15.76 -13.24
C ILE A 158 4.24 14.47 -12.48
N LEU A 159 5.37 13.82 -12.78
CA LEU A 159 5.74 12.53 -12.18
C LEU A 159 5.97 12.62 -10.67
N VAL A 160 6.46 13.77 -10.21
CA VAL A 160 6.75 14.04 -8.80
C VAL A 160 5.49 14.32 -7.98
N ILE A 161 4.48 14.96 -8.58
CA ILE A 161 3.22 15.31 -7.92
C ILE A 161 2.30 14.09 -7.74
N ILE A 162 2.27 13.18 -8.72
CA ILE A 162 1.29 12.08 -8.75
C ILE A 162 1.36 11.19 -7.50
N PRO A 163 2.50 10.60 -7.10
CA PRO A 163 2.52 9.64 -6.00
C PRO A 163 2.12 10.23 -4.63
N PRO A 164 2.61 11.42 -4.22
CA PRO A 164 2.20 12.03 -2.96
C PRO A 164 0.71 12.39 -2.92
N ILE A 165 0.16 12.93 -4.01
CA ILE A 165 -1.27 13.28 -4.07
C ILE A 165 -2.13 12.01 -4.11
N ALA A 166 -1.73 11.00 -4.89
CA ALA A 166 -2.45 9.74 -4.95
C ALA A 166 -2.53 9.07 -3.57
N TYR A 167 -1.41 9.02 -2.84
CA TYR A 167 -1.40 8.50 -1.47
C TYR A 167 -2.24 9.36 -0.53
N PHE A 168 -2.15 10.69 -0.64
CA PHE A 168 -2.93 11.62 0.20
C PHE A 168 -4.44 11.37 0.05
N VAL A 169 -4.92 11.21 -1.19
CA VAL A 169 -6.33 10.94 -1.48
C VAL A 169 -6.71 9.51 -1.09
N ALA A 170 -5.90 8.50 -1.41
CA ALA A 170 -6.16 7.10 -1.10
C ALA A 170 -6.20 6.83 0.41
N ALA A 171 -5.39 7.55 1.20
CA ALA A 171 -5.41 7.49 2.66
C ALA A 171 -6.56 8.27 3.30
N GLY A 172 -7.39 8.97 2.50
CA GLY A 172 -8.56 9.70 2.97
C GLY A 172 -8.21 10.97 3.77
N PHE A 173 -7.08 11.61 3.47
CA PHE A 173 -6.70 12.85 4.15
C PHE A 173 -7.49 14.05 3.61
N GLU A 174 -7.80 14.98 4.51
CA GLU A 174 -8.62 16.14 4.19
C GLU A 174 -7.76 17.35 3.80
N HIS A 175 -8.15 18.01 2.70
CA HIS A 175 -7.52 19.23 2.23
C HIS A 175 -8.55 20.35 2.20
N SER A 176 -8.31 21.43 2.94
CA SER A 176 -9.27 22.54 3.09
C SER A 176 -9.79 23.05 1.74
N ILE A 177 -8.90 23.28 0.77
CA ILE A 177 -9.27 23.77 -0.56
C ILE A 177 -10.06 22.73 -1.39
N ALA A 178 -9.77 21.43 -1.25
CA ALA A 178 -10.54 20.41 -1.95
C ALA A 178 -11.96 20.33 -1.37
N ASN A 179 -12.07 20.44 -0.05
CA ASN A 179 -13.35 20.42 0.67
C ASN A 179 -14.20 21.67 0.36
N MET A 180 -13.58 22.81 0.08
CA MET A 180 -14.26 24.02 -0.42
C MET A 180 -14.87 23.86 -1.81
N TYR A 181 -14.47 22.85 -2.58
CA TYR A 181 -15.12 22.50 -3.85
C TYR A 181 -16.15 21.38 -3.65
N LEU A 182 -15.72 20.25 -3.07
CA LEU A 182 -16.54 19.04 -2.96
C LEU A 182 -17.80 19.22 -2.12
N ILE A 183 -17.71 19.91 -0.98
CA ILE A 183 -18.83 20.05 -0.05
C ILE A 183 -19.87 21.06 -0.56
N PRO A 184 -19.49 22.23 -1.10
CA PRO A 184 -20.45 23.13 -1.75
C PRO A 184 -21.15 22.53 -2.97
N VAL A 185 -20.46 21.75 -3.80
CA VAL A 185 -21.11 21.01 -4.90
C VAL A 185 -22.14 20.02 -4.36
N SER A 186 -21.80 19.29 -3.29
CA SER A 186 -22.72 18.36 -2.63
C SER A 186 -23.96 19.07 -2.04
N LEU A 187 -23.76 20.25 -1.45
CA LEU A 187 -24.85 21.10 -0.95
C LEU A 187 -25.73 21.62 -2.10
N LEU A 188 -25.14 22.02 -3.23
CA LEU A 188 -25.87 22.49 -4.39
C LEU A 188 -26.77 21.38 -4.95
N ILE A 189 -26.24 20.18 -5.14
CA ILE A 189 -27.02 19.00 -5.57
C ILE A 189 -28.17 18.75 -4.59
N LYS A 190 -27.91 18.81 -3.28
CA LYS A 190 -28.94 18.61 -2.26
C LYS A 190 -30.10 19.63 -2.34
N TYR A 191 -29.83 20.89 -2.70
CA TYR A 191 -30.84 21.95 -2.72
C TYR A 191 -31.45 22.23 -4.09
N MET A 192 -30.75 21.91 -5.19
CA MET A 192 -31.14 22.33 -6.54
C MET A 192 -31.59 21.18 -7.44
N GLU A 193 -31.31 19.91 -7.09
CA GLU A 193 -31.74 18.78 -7.92
C GLU A 193 -33.19 18.36 -7.67
N ASP A 194 -33.81 17.85 -8.73
CA ASP A 194 -35.19 17.42 -8.75
C ASP A 194 -35.38 16.04 -8.10
N THR A 195 -36.62 15.73 -7.75
CA THR A 195 -37.01 14.47 -7.11
C THR A 195 -36.67 13.24 -7.97
N SER A 196 -36.58 13.41 -9.29
CA SER A 196 -36.19 12.36 -10.25
C SER A 196 -34.74 11.89 -10.06
N PHE A 197 -33.81 12.80 -9.76
CA PHE A 197 -32.41 12.45 -9.45
C PHE A 197 -32.34 11.57 -8.20
N PHE A 198 -33.04 11.98 -7.15
CA PHE A 198 -33.09 11.27 -5.87
C PHE A 198 -33.77 9.89 -5.98
N GLN A 199 -34.82 9.79 -6.81
CA GLN A 199 -35.45 8.50 -7.13
C GLN A 199 -34.51 7.53 -7.86
N ALA A 200 -33.65 8.03 -8.75
CA ALA A 200 -32.70 7.20 -9.49
C ALA A 200 -31.62 6.56 -8.58
N ILE A 201 -31.32 7.18 -7.44
CA ILE A 201 -30.36 6.69 -6.45
C ILE A 201 -31.01 6.03 -5.23
N ASP A 202 -32.34 5.85 -5.24
CA ASP A 202 -33.15 5.31 -4.13
C ASP A 202 -32.86 6.00 -2.78
N LYS A 203 -32.71 7.33 -2.83
CA LYS A 203 -32.46 8.19 -1.66
C LYS A 203 -33.35 9.42 -1.70
N THR A 204 -33.39 10.15 -0.60
CA THR A 204 -34.04 11.45 -0.49
C THR A 204 -33.05 12.50 0.00
N ALA A 205 -33.31 13.78 -0.26
CA ALA A 205 -32.49 14.87 0.28
C ALA A 205 -32.42 14.87 1.82
N ALA A 206 -33.41 14.26 2.49
CA ALA A 206 -33.46 14.10 3.94
C ALA A 206 -32.42 13.10 4.48
N ASP A 207 -32.01 12.11 3.68
CA ASP A 207 -30.98 11.13 4.05
C ASP A 207 -29.59 11.79 4.22
N PHE A 208 -29.40 12.97 3.63
CA PHE A 208 -28.18 13.76 3.72
C PHE A 208 -28.27 14.88 4.77
N SER A 209 -28.93 14.62 5.90
CA SER A 209 -29.20 15.62 6.96
C SER A 209 -27.95 16.32 7.50
N HIS A 210 -26.80 15.64 7.51
CA HIS A 210 -25.52 16.19 7.97
C HIS A 210 -24.82 17.11 6.97
N VAL A 211 -25.23 17.08 5.68
CA VAL A 211 -24.69 17.95 4.64
C VAL A 211 -25.38 19.30 4.75
N THR A 212 -24.84 20.17 5.60
CA THR A 212 -25.32 21.53 5.86
C THR A 212 -24.16 22.50 5.87
N TRP A 213 -24.46 23.79 5.61
CA TRP A 213 -23.47 24.85 5.72
C TRP A 213 -22.85 24.93 7.13
N GLY A 214 -23.66 24.76 8.18
CA GLY A 214 -23.17 24.78 9.57
C GLY A 214 -22.16 23.68 9.87
N ASN A 215 -22.46 22.43 9.48
CA ASN A 215 -21.54 21.31 9.65
C ASN A 215 -20.30 21.45 8.76
N PHE A 216 -20.45 21.96 7.53
CA PHE A 216 -19.32 22.24 6.66
C PHE A 216 -18.31 23.17 7.32
N PHE A 217 -18.74 24.31 7.87
CA PHE A 217 -17.80 25.26 8.45
C PHE A 217 -17.19 24.77 9.77
N ILE A 218 -18.02 24.24 10.68
CA ILE A 218 -17.60 23.94 12.06
C ILE A 218 -16.95 22.56 12.18
N ALA A 219 -17.54 21.54 11.56
CA ALA A 219 -17.10 20.16 11.71
C ALA A 219 -16.06 19.73 10.66
N ASN A 220 -15.90 20.49 9.56
CA ASN A 220 -14.95 20.17 8.51
C ASN A 220 -13.94 21.30 8.25
N LEU A 221 -14.38 22.45 7.70
CA LEU A 221 -13.47 23.45 7.16
C LEU A 221 -12.52 24.02 8.22
N LEU A 222 -13.04 24.42 9.38
CA LEU A 222 -12.22 24.97 10.46
C LEU A 222 -11.15 23.98 10.99
N PRO A 223 -11.50 22.76 11.43
CA PRO A 223 -10.50 21.80 11.91
C PRO A 223 -9.51 21.37 10.82
N VAL A 224 -9.96 21.26 9.56
CA VAL A 224 -9.11 20.90 8.42
C VAL A 224 -8.10 22.01 8.12
N ILE A 225 -8.51 23.28 8.08
CA ILE A 225 -7.60 24.43 7.91
C ILE A 225 -6.51 24.43 8.98
N ILE A 226 -6.89 24.27 10.25
CA ILE A 226 -5.93 24.20 11.36
C ILE A 226 -4.96 23.03 11.15
N GLY A 227 -5.47 21.86 10.76
CA GLY A 227 -4.66 20.69 10.44
C GLY A 227 -3.67 20.92 9.29
N ASN A 228 -4.10 21.55 8.20
CA ASN A 228 -3.25 21.87 7.05
C ASN A 228 -2.16 22.90 7.41
N ILE A 229 -2.49 23.94 8.19
CA ILE A 229 -1.52 24.95 8.64
C ILE A 229 -0.45 24.32 9.53
N ILE A 230 -0.86 23.54 10.54
CA ILE A 230 0.07 22.83 11.43
C ILE A 230 0.97 21.88 10.62
N GLY A 231 0.39 21.19 9.64
CA GLY A 231 1.09 20.32 8.71
C GLY A 231 2.22 20.99 7.96
N GLY A 232 1.88 22.04 7.22
CA GLY A 232 2.84 22.79 6.43
C GLY A 232 3.91 23.47 7.31
N GLY A 233 3.51 23.97 8.48
CA GLY A 233 4.42 24.58 9.46
C GLY A 233 5.47 23.60 9.98
N ILE A 234 5.03 22.44 10.50
CA ILE A 234 5.94 21.40 11.03
C ILE A 234 6.91 20.92 9.95
N TRP A 235 6.41 20.69 8.72
CA TRP A 235 7.26 20.26 7.61
C TRP A 235 8.32 21.31 7.26
N SER A 236 7.91 22.58 7.13
CA SER A 236 8.81 23.68 6.78
C SER A 236 9.88 23.90 7.84
N ASP A 237 9.51 23.90 9.12
CA ASP A 237 10.44 24.05 10.25
C ASP A 237 11.42 22.88 10.33
N TRP A 238 10.93 21.64 10.19
CA TRP A 238 11.78 20.46 10.19
C TRP A 238 12.80 20.49 9.04
N PHE A 239 12.37 20.91 7.85
CA PHE A 239 13.23 21.03 6.69
C PHE A 239 14.31 22.11 6.87
N ILE A 240 13.93 23.33 7.26
CA ILE A 240 14.87 24.44 7.52
C ILE A 240 15.87 24.04 8.61
N GLY A 241 15.39 23.40 9.69
CA GLY A 241 16.23 22.87 10.77
C GLY A 241 17.22 21.80 10.29
N SER A 242 16.83 20.96 9.33
CA SER A 242 17.71 19.92 8.79
C SER A 242 18.77 20.49 7.85
N CYS A 243 18.41 21.44 6.99
CA CYS A 243 19.36 22.16 6.13
C CYS A 243 20.40 22.95 6.94
N THR A 244 19.97 23.64 7.99
CA THR A 244 20.87 24.41 8.88
C THR A 244 21.82 23.50 9.65
N ARG A 245 21.37 22.34 10.14
CA ARG A 245 22.23 21.32 10.77
C ARG A 245 23.28 20.74 9.82
N ALA A 246 22.89 20.43 8.58
CA ALA A 246 23.80 19.92 7.56
C ALA A 246 24.90 20.94 7.23
N ASN A 247 24.52 22.22 7.05
CA ASN A 247 25.46 23.30 6.77
C ASN A 247 26.43 23.55 7.95
N ARG A 248 25.94 23.48 9.20
CA ARG A 248 26.79 23.59 10.40
C ARG A 248 27.82 22.46 10.48
N LYS A 249 27.43 21.21 10.19
CA LYS A 249 28.37 20.07 10.12
C LYS A 249 29.44 20.26 9.05
N LEU A 250 29.08 20.74 7.86
CA LEU A 250 30.04 21.02 6.79
C LEU A 250 31.07 22.09 7.21
N LYS A 251 30.66 23.17 7.86
CA LYS A 251 31.57 24.20 8.38
C LYS A 251 32.47 23.76 9.55
N THR A 252 32.18 22.62 10.16
CA THR A 252 33.02 22.07 11.25
C THR A 252 34.05 21.06 10.71
N VAL A 253 33.91 20.65 9.45
CA VAL A 253 34.78 19.66 8.77
C VAL A 253 35.76 20.33 7.80
N ILE A 254 35.51 21.59 7.41
CA ILE A 254 36.41 22.47 6.62
C ILE A 254 37.11 23.41 7.60
#